data_AF-A0A644T1I3-F1
#
_entry.id   AF-A0A644T1I3-F1
#
_cell.length_a   1.000
_cell.length_b   1.000
_cell.length_c   1.000
_cell.angle_alpha   90.00
_cell.angle_beta   90.00
_cell.angle_gamma   90.00
#
_symmetry.space_group_name_H-M   'P 1'
#
loop_
_entity.id
_entity.type
_entity.pdbx_description
1 polymer ?
#
loop_
_entity_poly.entity_id
_entity_poly.type
_entity_poly.pdbx_seq_one_letter_code
_entity_poly.pdbx_strand_id
1 'polypeptide(L)'
;MITRSHVKGDAPSVAVYSDCEHYRYLLTRVWDETRPRALFVMLNPSTATEVQNDPTVERCERRARTLGFGAFRVTNIFAWRATDPKEMRAQADPVGPENDAAIRASVDWAAGAGAKIVCAWGAHGAHLDRGVAVERLLRATGRELWHLGLTKAGAPKHPLYIGYDRQPERWPR
;
A
#
# COMPACT_ATOMS: atom_id res chain seq x y z
N MET A 1 6.85 2.93 18.29
CA MET A 1 5.91 2.35 17.29
C MET A 1 5.03 1.32 17.96
N ILE A 2 3.73 1.29 17.61
CA ILE A 2 2.76 0.32 18.12
C ILE A 2 2.47 -0.73 17.05
N THR A 3 2.57 -2.02 17.40
CA THR A 3 2.14 -3.12 16.54
C THR A 3 0.88 -3.76 17.12
N ARG A 4 -0.17 -3.84 16.32
CA ARG A 4 -1.42 -4.53 16.68
C ARG A 4 -1.63 -5.72 15.78
N SER A 5 -2.10 -6.82 16.36
CA SER A 5 -2.37 -8.06 15.64
C SER A 5 -3.76 -8.60 15.94
N HIS A 6 -4.38 -9.22 14.94
CA HIS A 6 -5.64 -9.93 15.06
C HIS A 6 -5.61 -11.18 14.15
N VAL A 7 -6.42 -12.18 14.46
CA VAL A 7 -6.59 -13.35 13.60
C VAL A 7 -8.04 -13.37 13.16
N LYS A 8 -8.30 -13.11 11.88
CA LYS A 8 -9.64 -13.15 11.29
C LYS A 8 -9.79 -14.44 10.49
N GLY A 9 -10.46 -15.44 11.07
CA GLY A 9 -10.53 -16.77 10.49
C GLY A 9 -9.15 -17.43 10.48
N ASP A 10 -8.65 -17.78 9.30
CA ASP A 10 -7.34 -18.40 9.07
C ASP A 10 -6.21 -17.41 8.76
N ALA A 11 -6.52 -16.10 8.70
CA ALA A 11 -5.56 -15.10 8.23
C ALA A 11 -5.03 -14.21 9.37
N PRO A 12 -3.75 -14.38 9.79
CA PRO A 12 -3.06 -13.41 10.61
C PRO A 12 -3.04 -12.02 9.97
N SER A 13 -3.32 -11.04 10.82
CA SER A 13 -3.46 -9.65 10.46
C SER A 13 -2.60 -8.79 11.38
N VAL A 14 -1.78 -7.91 10.81
CA VAL A 14 -0.88 -7.02 11.56
C VAL A 14 -0.97 -5.60 11.02
N ALA A 15 -1.10 -4.62 11.91
CA ALA A 15 -1.02 -3.19 11.62
C ALA A 15 0.07 -2.53 12.45
N VAL A 16 0.85 -1.65 11.85
CA VAL A 16 1.91 -0.90 12.56
C VAL A 16 1.60 0.59 12.50
N TYR A 17 1.62 1.23 13.66
CA TYR A 17 1.27 2.63 13.87
C TYR A 17 2.40 3.41 14.55
N SER A 18 2.33 4.73 14.47
CA SER A 18 3.05 5.61 15.38
C SER A 18 2.54 5.48 16.82
N ASP A 19 3.30 5.97 17.80
CA ASP A 19 2.90 5.93 19.22
C ASP A 19 1.69 6.83 19.52
N CYS A 20 1.48 7.87 18.72
CA CYS A 20 0.27 8.69 18.74
C CYS A 20 -0.90 8.12 17.92
N GLU A 21 -0.70 6.99 17.24
CA GLU A 21 -1.67 6.31 16.37
C GLU A 21 -2.22 7.12 15.17
N HIS A 22 -1.81 8.37 14.98
CA HIS A 22 -2.19 9.19 13.83
C HIS A 22 -1.62 8.67 12.50
N TYR A 23 -0.47 7.99 12.55
CA TYR A 23 0.16 7.41 11.38
C TYR A 23 -0.03 5.89 11.37
N ARG A 24 -0.40 5.32 10.21
CA ARG A 24 -0.34 3.88 9.96
C ARG A 24 0.69 3.62 8.89
N TYR A 25 1.77 2.94 9.25
CA TYR A 25 2.90 2.69 8.36
C TYR A 25 2.65 1.51 7.44
N LEU A 26 2.03 0.45 7.95
CA LEU A 26 1.67 -0.71 7.14
C LEU A 26 0.51 -1.50 7.74
N LEU A 27 -0.14 -2.28 6.87
CA LEU A 27 -1.15 -3.26 7.23
C LEU A 27 -0.92 -4.52 6.40
N THR A 28 -0.80 -5.68 7.04
CA THR A 28 -0.48 -6.97 6.41
C THR A 28 -1.58 -8.00 6.70
N ARG A 29 -1.89 -8.84 5.72
CA ARG A 29 -2.69 -10.06 5.85
C ARG A 29 -1.95 -11.21 5.19
N VAL A 30 -1.91 -12.35 5.86
CA VAL A 30 -1.30 -13.58 5.34
C VAL A 30 -2.32 -14.70 5.48
N TRP A 31 -2.52 -15.50 4.44
CA TRP A 31 -3.38 -16.70 4.45
C TRP A 31 -2.68 -17.93 3.89
N ASP A 32 -1.58 -17.77 3.15
CA ASP A 32 -0.75 -18.88 2.67
C ASP A 32 0.71 -18.41 2.52
N GLU A 33 1.61 -18.85 3.41
CA GLU A 33 3.01 -18.45 3.36
C GLU A 33 3.80 -19.06 2.19
N THR A 34 3.26 -20.10 1.56
CA THR A 34 3.92 -20.82 0.46
C THR A 34 3.73 -20.12 -0.90
N ARG A 35 2.83 -19.13 -0.96
CA ARG A 35 2.48 -18.40 -2.18
C ARG A 35 3.15 -17.01 -2.26
N PRO A 36 3.26 -16.43 -3.46
CA PRO A 36 3.83 -15.10 -3.64
C PRO A 36 3.07 -14.03 -2.86
N ARG A 37 3.72 -12.87 -2.66
CA ARG A 37 3.18 -11.74 -1.89
C ARG A 37 2.89 -10.53 -2.79
N ALA A 38 1.84 -9.78 -2.45
CA ALA A 38 1.51 -8.51 -3.10
C ALA A 38 1.74 -7.33 -2.14
N LEU A 39 2.56 -6.36 -2.54
CA LEU A 39 2.65 -5.05 -1.88
C LEU A 39 1.83 -4.03 -2.67
N PHE A 40 0.91 -3.35 -2.03
CA PHE A 40 0.19 -2.21 -2.59
C PHE A 40 0.70 -0.91 -1.96
N VAL A 41 1.23 0.00 -2.77
CA VAL A 41 1.71 1.33 -2.33
C VAL A 41 0.68 2.38 -2.74
N MET A 42 -0.13 2.84 -1.79
CA MET A 42 -1.32 3.67 -2.04
C MET A 42 -1.14 5.11 -1.53
N LEU A 43 -2.21 5.92 -1.51
CA LEU A 43 -2.13 7.34 -1.17
C LEU A 43 -1.92 7.59 0.33
N ASN A 44 -2.95 7.38 1.13
CA ASN A 44 -2.95 7.55 2.59
C ASN A 44 -3.86 6.51 3.26
N PRO A 45 -3.58 6.10 4.51
CA PRO A 45 -4.46 5.23 5.27
C PRO A 45 -5.84 5.86 5.52
N SER A 46 -6.90 5.06 5.45
CA SER A 46 -8.24 5.42 5.95
C SER A 46 -8.57 4.58 7.20
N THR A 47 -9.75 3.96 7.26
CA THR A 47 -10.30 3.35 8.49
C THR A 47 -9.92 1.89 8.69
N ALA A 48 -9.20 1.23 7.76
CA ALA A 48 -8.78 -0.15 7.98
C ALA A 48 -7.87 -0.29 9.22
N THR A 49 -8.05 -1.37 9.95
CA THR A 49 -7.23 -1.75 11.11
C THR A 49 -6.80 -3.20 10.95
N GLU A 50 -6.10 -3.76 11.91
CA GLU A 50 -5.85 -5.19 12.01
C GLU A 50 -7.14 -6.03 12.11
N VAL A 51 -8.25 -5.46 12.56
CA VAL A 51 -9.52 -6.19 12.73
C VAL A 51 -10.39 -6.11 11.46
N GLN A 52 -10.48 -4.93 10.84
CA GLN A 52 -11.44 -4.66 9.78
C GLN A 52 -10.81 -4.00 8.55
N ASN A 53 -11.38 -4.30 7.39
CA ASN A 53 -11.02 -3.64 6.13
C ASN A 53 -11.87 -2.38 5.94
N ASP A 54 -11.27 -1.38 5.29
CA ASP A 54 -12.01 -0.32 4.60
C ASP A 54 -12.29 -0.74 3.14
N PRO A 55 -13.11 0.00 2.37
CA PRO A 55 -13.44 -0.38 0.99
C PRO A 55 -12.22 -0.53 0.07
N THR A 56 -11.12 0.18 0.33
CA THR A 56 -9.92 0.10 -0.50
C THR A 56 -9.11 -1.15 -0.16
N VAL A 57 -8.89 -1.40 1.13
CA VAL A 57 -8.18 -2.59 1.61
C VAL A 57 -8.93 -3.87 1.24
N GLU A 58 -10.26 -3.88 1.33
CA GLU A 58 -11.09 -5.00 0.89
C GLU A 58 -10.87 -5.33 -0.60
N ARG A 59 -10.75 -4.31 -1.46
CA ARG A 59 -10.45 -4.52 -2.89
C ARG A 59 -9.05 -5.04 -3.13
N CYS A 60 -8.06 -4.54 -2.37
CA CYS A 60 -6.69 -5.03 -2.44
C CYS A 60 -6.61 -6.50 -2.01
N GLU A 61 -7.28 -6.87 -0.92
CA GLU A 61 -7.34 -8.25 -0.44
C GLU A 61 -8.00 -9.16 -1.48
N ARG A 62 -9.20 -8.80 -1.96
CA ARG A 62 -9.91 -9.60 -2.95
C ARG A 62 -9.09 -9.81 -4.21
N ARG A 63 -8.46 -8.74 -4.72
CA ARG A 63 -7.57 -8.81 -5.87
C ARG A 63 -6.38 -9.73 -5.59
N ALA A 64 -5.73 -9.60 -4.44
CA ALA A 64 -4.60 -10.45 -4.10
C ALA A 64 -5.00 -11.94 -4.06
N ARG A 65 -6.14 -12.26 -3.47
CA ARG A 65 -6.68 -13.63 -3.45
C ARG A 65 -7.01 -14.15 -4.86
N THR A 66 -7.71 -13.35 -5.68
CA THR A 66 -8.04 -13.73 -7.07
C THR A 66 -6.80 -13.97 -7.93
N LEU A 67 -5.72 -13.25 -7.68
CA LEU A 67 -4.45 -13.40 -8.41
C LEU A 67 -3.54 -14.51 -7.85
N GLY A 68 -4.02 -15.27 -6.87
CA GLY A 68 -3.27 -16.41 -6.31
C GLY A 68 -2.14 -16.03 -5.38
N PHE A 69 -2.10 -14.79 -4.87
CA PHE A 69 -1.16 -14.44 -3.80
C PHE A 69 -1.54 -15.14 -2.49
N GLY A 70 -0.56 -15.31 -1.62
CA GLY A 70 -0.71 -15.86 -0.26
C GLY A 70 -0.80 -14.80 0.83
N ALA A 71 -0.42 -13.57 0.50
CA ALA A 71 -0.47 -12.44 1.41
C ALA A 71 -0.55 -11.13 0.63
N PHE A 72 -1.10 -10.11 1.28
CA PHE A 72 -0.88 -8.73 0.86
C PHE A 72 -0.41 -7.85 2.01
N ARG A 73 0.33 -6.80 1.65
CA ARG A 73 0.64 -5.68 2.52
C ARG A 73 0.23 -4.39 1.81
N VAL A 74 -0.34 -3.45 2.56
CA VAL A 74 -0.51 -2.08 2.10
C VAL A 74 0.46 -1.17 2.85
N THR A 75 1.12 -0.29 2.09
CA THR A 75 1.78 0.92 2.59
C THR A 75 1.20 2.12 1.85
N ASN A 76 1.52 3.32 2.32
CA ASN A 76 0.97 4.53 1.77
C ASN A 76 2.07 5.59 1.63
N ILE A 77 2.02 6.38 0.55
CA ILE A 77 3.02 7.43 0.32
C ILE A 77 2.92 8.54 1.38
N PHE A 78 1.75 8.71 2.01
CA PHE A 78 1.55 9.50 3.23
C PHE A 78 1.07 8.57 4.35
N ALA A 79 1.67 8.58 5.54
CA ALA A 79 1.25 7.69 6.62
C ALA A 79 0.07 8.23 7.44
N TRP A 80 -0.26 9.52 7.31
CA TRP A 80 -1.35 10.13 8.08
C TRP A 80 -2.70 9.48 7.76
N ARG A 81 -3.40 9.04 8.81
CA ARG A 81 -4.70 8.40 8.69
C ARG A 81 -5.80 9.44 8.52
N ALA A 82 -6.46 9.40 7.37
CA ALA A 82 -7.60 10.25 7.04
C ALA A 82 -8.49 9.61 5.97
N THR A 83 -9.79 9.85 6.03
CA THR A 83 -10.70 9.36 4.98
C THR A 83 -10.70 10.30 3.77
N ASP A 84 -10.64 11.61 3.99
CA ASP A 84 -10.53 12.60 2.91
C ASP A 84 -9.04 12.98 2.70
N PRO A 85 -8.50 12.84 1.47
CA PRO A 85 -7.18 13.36 1.13
C PRO A 85 -6.98 14.86 1.44
N LYS A 86 -8.03 15.67 1.55
CA LYS A 86 -7.93 17.07 1.99
C LYS A 86 -7.45 17.18 3.44
N GLU A 87 -7.94 16.34 4.34
CA GLU A 87 -7.53 16.34 5.76
C GLU A 87 -6.08 15.92 5.91
N MET A 88 -5.65 14.91 5.14
CA MET A 88 -4.25 14.50 5.07
C MET A 88 -3.36 15.64 4.57
N ARG A 89 -3.72 16.32 3.48
CA ARG A 89 -2.94 17.46 2.96
C ARG A 89 -2.90 18.68 3.87
N ALA A 90 -3.82 18.79 4.82
CA ALA A 90 -3.87 19.89 5.78
C ALA A 90 -2.90 19.71 6.96
N GLN A 91 -2.29 18.52 7.10
CA GLN A 91 -1.35 18.25 8.17
C GLN A 91 0.03 18.86 7.89
N ALA A 92 0.73 19.28 8.94
CA ALA A 92 2.08 19.81 8.83
C ALA A 92 3.10 18.76 8.34
N ASP A 93 2.94 17.51 8.78
CA ASP A 93 3.72 16.37 8.31
C ASP A 93 2.78 15.20 7.95
N PRO A 94 2.23 15.15 6.73
CA PRO A 94 1.39 14.03 6.31
C PRO A 94 2.20 12.77 5.98
N VAL A 95 3.52 12.91 5.76
CA VAL A 95 4.39 11.80 5.37
C VAL A 95 4.58 10.89 6.57
N GLY A 96 4.90 11.47 7.74
CA GLY A 96 5.18 10.76 8.97
C GLY A 96 6.63 10.26 9.04
N PRO A 97 7.24 10.27 10.24
CA PRO A 97 8.69 10.15 10.40
C PRO A 97 9.28 8.80 9.95
N GLU A 98 8.56 7.69 10.15
CA GLU A 98 9.05 6.33 9.84
C GLU A 98 8.56 5.81 8.48
N ASN A 99 7.86 6.62 7.70
CA ASN A 99 7.11 6.11 6.54
C ASN A 99 8.01 5.61 5.41
N ASP A 100 9.09 6.33 5.10
CA ASP A 100 10.05 5.90 4.06
C ASP A 100 10.77 4.61 4.43
N ALA A 101 11.11 4.44 5.71
CA ALA A 101 11.69 3.22 6.24
C ALA A 101 10.70 2.05 6.12
N ALA A 102 9.44 2.27 6.48
CA ALA A 102 8.38 1.26 6.38
C ALA A 102 8.09 0.86 4.92
N ILE A 103 8.12 1.80 3.98
CA ILE A 103 7.97 1.51 2.54
C ILE A 103 9.14 0.63 2.06
N ARG A 104 10.40 0.97 2.39
CA ARG A 104 11.58 0.16 2.00
C ARG A 104 11.51 -1.24 2.58
N ALA A 105 11.28 -1.38 3.88
CA ALA A 105 11.14 -2.68 4.53
C ALA A 105 9.99 -3.52 3.94
N SER A 106 8.95 -2.86 3.42
CA SER A 106 7.84 -3.54 2.76
C SER A 106 8.17 -4.02 1.35
N VAL A 107 9.06 -3.32 0.63
CA VAL A 107 9.62 -3.81 -0.63
C VAL A 107 10.42 -5.09 -0.41
N ASP A 108 11.25 -5.13 0.64
CA ASP A 108 12.02 -6.32 1.01
C ASP A 108 11.10 -7.47 1.45
N TRP A 109 10.00 -7.17 2.15
CA TRP A 109 9.00 -8.18 2.49
C TRP A 109 8.31 -8.79 1.26
N ALA A 110 8.09 -8.00 0.21
CA ALA A 110 7.60 -8.45 -1.10
C ALA A 110 8.74 -8.99 -2.00
N ALA A 111 9.61 -9.80 -1.40
CA ALA A 111 10.65 -10.54 -2.07
C ALA A 111 10.14 -11.87 -2.67
N GLY A 112 10.98 -12.49 -3.51
CA GLY A 112 10.72 -13.81 -4.08
C GLY A 112 10.11 -13.79 -5.49
N ALA A 113 10.09 -14.97 -6.10
CA ALA A 113 9.51 -15.17 -7.43
C ALA A 113 7.98 -14.95 -7.39
N GLY A 114 7.47 -14.25 -8.40
CA GLY A 114 6.03 -13.97 -8.53
C GLY A 114 5.49 -12.86 -7.62
N ALA A 115 6.28 -12.32 -6.68
CA ALA A 115 5.86 -11.19 -5.87
C ALA A 115 5.64 -9.92 -6.73
N LYS A 116 4.68 -9.08 -6.36
CA LYS A 116 4.38 -7.83 -7.08
C LYS A 116 4.33 -6.62 -6.17
N ILE A 117 4.94 -5.53 -6.61
CA ILE A 117 4.85 -4.20 -5.98
C ILE A 117 3.93 -3.34 -6.85
N VAL A 118 2.67 -3.22 -6.45
CA VAL A 118 1.62 -2.49 -7.16
C VAL A 118 1.52 -1.07 -6.62
N CYS A 119 1.95 -0.10 -7.43
CA CYS A 119 1.81 1.33 -7.16
C CYS A 119 0.37 1.77 -7.48
N ALA A 120 -0.19 2.66 -6.64
CA ALA A 120 -1.64 2.89 -6.59
C ALA A 120 -2.08 4.21 -5.89
N TRP A 121 -1.23 5.23 -5.83
CA TRP A 121 -1.51 6.46 -5.04
C TRP A 121 -2.37 7.52 -5.73
N GLY A 122 -2.69 7.39 -7.02
CA GLY A 122 -3.53 8.32 -7.75
C GLY A 122 -2.93 9.72 -7.93
N ALA A 123 -3.74 10.65 -8.46
CA ALA A 123 -3.29 12.00 -8.80
C ALA A 123 -2.87 12.84 -7.58
N HIS A 124 -3.40 12.54 -6.39
CA HIS A 124 -3.06 13.25 -5.16
C HIS A 124 -1.61 13.00 -4.70
N GLY A 125 -0.90 12.03 -5.28
CA GLY A 125 0.54 11.90 -5.06
C GLY A 125 1.37 13.08 -5.57
N ALA A 126 0.80 13.99 -6.38
CA ALA A 126 1.47 15.23 -6.75
C ALA A 126 1.66 16.19 -5.57
N HIS A 127 0.90 16.03 -4.47
CA HIS A 127 1.10 16.84 -3.27
C HIS A 127 2.52 16.63 -2.72
N LEU A 128 3.26 17.73 -2.48
CA LEU A 128 4.65 17.72 -2.02
C LEU A 128 5.61 16.90 -2.92
N ASP A 129 5.27 16.72 -4.19
CA ASP A 129 5.97 15.82 -5.12
C ASP A 129 6.16 14.40 -4.57
N ARG A 130 5.28 13.98 -3.67
CA ARG A 130 5.49 12.78 -2.86
C ARG A 130 5.46 11.51 -3.69
N GLY A 131 4.60 11.45 -4.69
CA GLY A 131 4.54 10.35 -5.66
C GLY A 131 5.85 10.17 -6.41
N VAL A 132 6.47 11.27 -6.86
CA VAL A 132 7.77 11.26 -7.54
C VAL A 132 8.88 10.81 -6.58
N ALA A 133 8.86 11.31 -5.34
CA ALA A 133 9.83 10.93 -4.32
C ALA A 133 9.75 9.42 -3.99
N VAL A 134 8.55 8.89 -3.79
CA VAL A 134 8.35 7.46 -3.50
C VAL A 134 8.63 6.60 -4.72
N GLU A 135 8.26 7.02 -5.93
CA GLU A 135 8.63 6.31 -7.16
C GLU A 135 10.16 6.15 -7.26
N ARG A 136 10.93 7.23 -7.06
CA ARG A 136 12.39 7.18 -7.03
C ARG A 136 12.92 6.25 -5.95
N LEU A 137 12.34 6.30 -4.74
CA LEU A 137 12.68 5.40 -3.64
C LEU A 137 12.46 3.93 -4.01
N LEU A 138 11.32 3.61 -4.62
CA LEU A 138 10.98 2.27 -5.07
C LEU A 138 11.89 1.81 -6.22
N ARG A 139 12.14 2.65 -7.22
CA ARG A 139 13.02 2.32 -8.36
C ARG A 139 14.46 2.08 -7.94
N ALA A 140 14.95 2.77 -6.90
CA ALA A 140 16.28 2.57 -6.35
C ALA A 140 16.48 1.16 -5.75
N THR A 141 15.42 0.42 -5.45
CA THR A 141 15.50 -0.97 -4.99
C THR A 141 15.81 -1.97 -6.10
N GLY A 142 15.72 -1.54 -7.37
CA GLY A 142 15.89 -2.41 -8.54
C GLY A 142 14.73 -3.39 -8.79
N ARG A 143 13.69 -3.39 -7.94
CA ARG A 143 12.53 -4.27 -8.06
C ARG A 143 11.59 -3.80 -9.17
N GLU A 144 10.89 -4.74 -9.79
CA GLU A 144 9.87 -4.43 -10.79
C GLU A 144 8.65 -3.78 -10.14
N LEU A 145 8.25 -2.63 -10.67
CA LEU A 145 7.04 -1.92 -10.25
C LEU A 145 5.89 -2.26 -11.19
N TRP A 146 4.69 -2.32 -10.63
CA TRP A 146 3.46 -2.66 -11.33
C TRP A 146 2.41 -1.58 -11.05
N HIS A 147 1.42 -1.45 -11.92
CA HIS A 147 0.28 -0.56 -11.72
C HIS A 147 -1.01 -1.18 -12.27
N LEU A 148 -2.17 -0.67 -11.84
CA LEU A 148 -3.46 -1.06 -12.41
C LEU A 148 -3.90 -0.17 -13.58
N GLY A 149 -3.05 0.80 -13.95
CA GLY A 149 -3.24 1.78 -15.00
C GLY A 149 -2.67 3.12 -14.56
N LEU A 150 -2.40 4.00 -15.52
CA LEU A 150 -1.86 5.34 -15.27
C LEU A 150 -2.90 6.42 -15.56
N THR A 151 -2.87 7.53 -14.82
CA THR A 151 -3.59 8.75 -15.16
C THR A 151 -2.95 9.41 -16.38
N LYS A 152 -3.61 10.44 -16.94
CA LYS A 152 -3.02 11.24 -18.03
C LYS A 152 -1.68 11.87 -17.66
N ALA A 153 -1.49 12.18 -16.37
CA ALA A 153 -0.25 12.73 -15.82
C ALA A 153 0.77 11.65 -15.41
N GLY A 154 0.54 10.38 -15.74
CA GLY A 154 1.46 9.28 -15.44
C GLY A 154 1.41 8.72 -14.02
N ALA A 155 0.52 9.23 -13.15
CA ALA A 155 0.39 8.70 -11.79
C ALA A 155 -0.37 7.35 -11.79
N PRO A 156 0.01 6.38 -10.94
CA PRO A 156 -0.65 5.08 -10.88
C PRO A 156 -2.06 5.22 -10.28
N LYS A 157 -3.08 4.72 -10.98
CA LYS A 157 -4.49 4.85 -10.58
C LYS A 157 -4.78 4.14 -9.24
N HIS A 158 -5.65 4.77 -8.45
CA HIS A 158 -6.13 4.21 -7.19
C HIS A 158 -7.05 2.99 -7.43
N PRO A 159 -6.93 1.89 -6.66
CA PRO A 159 -7.62 0.62 -6.94
C PRO A 159 -9.14 0.65 -6.71
N LEU A 160 -9.65 1.65 -5.97
CA LEU A 160 -11.06 1.75 -5.58
C LEU A 160 -12.03 1.65 -6.78
N TYR A 161 -11.66 2.20 -7.92
CA TYR A 161 -12.51 2.28 -9.11
C TYR A 161 -12.00 1.44 -10.29
N ILE A 162 -11.07 0.52 -10.06
CA ILE A 162 -10.51 -0.33 -11.13
C ILE A 162 -11.13 -1.72 -11.07
N GLY A 163 -11.73 -2.17 -12.20
CA GLY A 163 -12.35 -3.50 -12.35
C GLY A 163 -11.42 -4.66 -11.97
N TYR A 164 -11.99 -5.78 -11.52
CA TYR A 164 -11.22 -6.94 -11.05
C TYR A 164 -10.56 -7.73 -12.20
N ASP A 165 -11.12 -7.66 -13.39
CA ASP A 165 -10.57 -8.18 -14.65
C ASP A 165 -9.23 -7.51 -15.03
N ARG A 166 -9.01 -6.26 -14.61
CA ARG A 166 -7.77 -5.54 -14.85
C ARG A 166 -6.60 -6.19 -14.11
N GLN A 167 -5.65 -6.72 -14.86
CA GLN A 167 -4.40 -7.26 -14.31
C GLN A 167 -3.39 -6.14 -14.00
N PRO A 168 -2.52 -6.31 -12.98
CA PRO A 168 -1.35 -5.45 -12.82
C PRO A 168 -0.45 -5.53 -14.05
N GLU A 169 -0.08 -4.38 -14.60
CA GLU A 169 0.87 -4.25 -15.70
C GLU A 169 2.19 -3.71 -15.18
N ARG A 170 3.29 -4.10 -15.81
CA ARG A 170 4.62 -3.60 -15.46
C ARG A 170 4.67 -2.10 -15.74
N TRP A 171 5.16 -1.32 -14.79
CA TRP A 171 5.40 0.11 -14.94
C TRP A 171 6.82 0.33 -15.48
N PRO A 172 7.00 0.64 -16.79
CA PRO A 172 8.31 0.85 -17.37
C PRO A 172 9.05 2.03 -16.70
N ARG A 173 10.37 2.05 -16.90
CA ARG A 173 11.24 3.18 -16.53
C ARG A 173 11.04 4.32 -17.51
#